data_AF-A0A3M2VR41-F1
#
_entry.id   AF-A0A3M2VR41-F1
#
_cell.length_a   1.000
_cell.length_b   1.000
_cell.length_c   1.000
_cell.angle_alpha   90.00
_cell.angle_beta   90.00
_cell.angle_gamma   90.00
#
_symmetry.space_group_name_H-M   'P 1'
#
loop_
_entity.id
_entity.type
_entity.pdbx_description
1 polymer ?
#
loop_
_entity_poly.entity_id
_entity_poly.type
_entity_poly.pdbx_seq_one_letter_code
_entity_poly.pdbx_strand_id
1 'polypeptide(L)'
;MAKIIGIIVVIASVLGGYVLSHGKIMALFQPYEVLIIGGAALGAFLQANPGYMFMHVFKKSLKMFGTRFTHAYYLEVLGLVYEILNKS
;
A
#
# COMPACT_ATOMS: atom_id res chain seq x y z
N MET A 1 -12.29 0.84 2.43
CA MET A 1 -12.55 0.21 3.74
C MET A 1 -11.80 -1.11 3.93
N ALA A 2 -11.88 -2.09 3.01
CA ALA A 2 -11.18 -3.39 3.14
C ALA A 2 -9.65 -3.30 3.37
N LYS A 3 -8.97 -2.30 2.79
CA LYS A 3 -7.52 -2.09 2.94
C LYS A 3 -7.07 -1.88 4.40
N ILE A 4 -7.84 -1.11 5.18
CA ILE A 4 -7.52 -0.80 6.57
C ILE A 4 -7.74 -2.03 7.45
N ILE A 5 -8.82 -2.77 7.20
CA ILE A 5 -9.13 -4.03 7.90
C ILE A 5 -8.03 -5.06 7.64
N GLY A 6 -7.58 -5.22 6.39
CA GLY A 6 -6.48 -6.11 6.04
C GLY A 6 -5.18 -5.78 6.77
N ILE A 7 -4.83 -4.49 6.87
CA ILE A 7 -3.64 -4.04 7.61
C ILE A 7 -3.77 -4.42 9.10
N ILE A 8 -4.94 -4.20 9.71
CA ILE A 8 -5.18 -4.56 11.11
C ILE A 8 -5.05 -6.07 11.33
N VAL A 9 -5.61 -6.89 10.44
CA VAL A 9 -5.51 -8.36 10.54
C VAL A 9 -4.07 -8.83 10.44
N VAL A 10 -3.27 -8.27 9.52
CA VAL A 10 -1.85 -8.60 9.38
C VAL A 10 -1.08 -8.24 10.66
N ILE A 11 -1.25 -7.02 11.17
CA ILE A 11 -0.57 -6.57 12.39
C ILE A 11 -0.97 -7.43 13.59
N ALA A 12 -2.27 -7.73 13.75
CA ALA A 12 -2.77 -8.57 14.84
C ALA A 12 -2.24 -10.00 14.75
N SER A 13 -2.12 -10.57 13.54
CA SER A 13 -1.59 -11.93 13.35
C SER A 13 -0.10 -12.01 13.68
N VAL A 14 0.69 -11.03 13.25
CA VAL A 14 2.14 -10.98 13.51
C VAL A 14 2.42 -10.75 15.00
N LEU A 15 1.77 -9.76 15.62
CA LEU A 15 1.95 -9.47 17.04
C LEU A 15 1.38 -10.58 17.93
N GLY A 16 0.19 -11.09 17.60
CA GLY A 16 -0.46 -12.17 18.34
C GLY A 16 0.35 -13.46 18.31
N GLY A 17 0.85 -13.87 17.14
CA GLY A 17 1.71 -15.05 17.02
C GLY A 17 3.03 -14.93 17.78
N TYR A 18 3.61 -13.72 17.84
CA TYR A 18 4.86 -13.48 18.55
C TYR A 18 4.68 -13.46 20.08
N VAL A 19 3.56 -12.93 20.57
CA VAL A 19 3.23 -12.95 22.01
C VAL A 19 2.89 -14.37 22.47
N LEU A 20 2.13 -15.13 21.68
CA LEU A 20 1.78 -16.53 21.97
C LEU A 20 3.02 -17.45 22.02
N SER A 21 4.05 -17.15 21.23
CA SER A 21 5.34 -17.85 21.26
C SER A 21 6.27 -17.41 22.40
N HIS A 22 5.77 -16.64 23.38
CA HIS A 22 6.53 -16.12 24.52
C HIS A 22 7.71 -15.19 24.12
N GLY A 23 7.67 -14.62 22.92
CA GLY A 23 8.69 -13.70 22.43
C GLY A 23 8.63 -12.32 23.10
N LYS A 24 9.78 -11.74 23.45
CA LYS A 24 9.86 -10.34 23.89
C LYS A 24 9.62 -9.43 22.70
N ILE A 25 8.53 -8.65 22.71
CA ILE A 25 8.16 -7.75 21.60
C ILE A 25 9.31 -6.81 21.18
N MET A 26 10.18 -6.42 22.12
CA MET A 26 11.36 -5.59 21.83
C MET A 26 12.41 -6.27 20.96
N ALA A 27 12.44 -7.62 20.87
CA ALA A 27 13.36 -8.34 19.99
C ALA A 27 12.97 -8.23 18.51
N LEU A 28 11.70 -7.94 18.18
CA LEU A 28 11.26 -7.66 16.80
C LEU A 28 11.84 -6.35 16.25
N PHE A 29 12.19 -5.40 17.12
CA PHE A 29 12.69 -4.11 16.69
C PHE A 29 14.22 -4.14 16.58
N GLN A 30 14.74 -5.03 15.73
CA GLN A 30 16.16 -5.11 15.44
C GLN A 30 16.48 -4.28 14.19
N PRO A 31 17.29 -3.20 14.29
CA PRO A 31 17.62 -2.35 13.14
C PRO A 31 18.24 -3.13 11.97
N TYR A 32 19.00 -4.18 12.29
CA TYR A 32 19.62 -5.07 11.30
C TYR A 32 18.60 -5.88 10.51
N GLU A 33 17.50 -6.34 11.11
CA GLU A 33 16.46 -7.06 10.38
C GLU A 33 15.74 -6.15 9.39
N VAL A 34 15.53 -4.87 9.75
CA VAL A 34 14.96 -3.88 8.82
C VAL A 34 15.86 -3.68 7.60
N LEU A 35 17.19 -3.65 7.81
CA LEU A 35 18.16 -3.55 6.73
C LEU A 35 18.21 -4.83 5.87
N ILE A 36 18.20 -6.00 6.50
CA ILE A 36 18.26 -7.30 5.80
C ILE A 36 16.98 -7.54 5.01
N ILE A 37 15.81 -7.48 5.66
CA ILE A 37 14.51 -7.74 5.04
C ILE A 37 14.17 -6.63 4.05
N GLY A 38 14.35 -5.37 4.43
CA GLY A 38 14.08 -4.22 3.57
C GLY A 38 15.01 -4.16 2.37
N GLY A 39 16.31 -4.39 2.58
CA GLY A 39 17.32 -4.44 1.53
C GLY A 39 17.11 -5.60 0.57
N ALA A 40 16.80 -6.80 1.08
CA ALA A 40 16.49 -7.97 0.26
C ALA A 40 15.21 -7.77 -0.56
N ALA A 41 14.15 -7.23 0.04
CA ALA A 41 12.90 -6.95 -0.66
C ALA A 41 13.08 -5.90 -1.76
N LEU A 42 13.79 -4.80 -1.48
CA LEU A 42 14.08 -3.75 -2.47
C LEU A 42 15.00 -4.25 -3.59
N GLY A 43 16.04 -5.02 -3.24
CA GLY A 43 16.96 -5.63 -4.20
C GLY A 43 16.26 -6.63 -5.11
N ALA A 44 15.44 -7.53 -4.56
CA ALA A 44 14.63 -8.47 -5.34
C ALA A 44 13.61 -7.75 -6.23
N PHE A 45 13.00 -6.68 -5.73
CA PHE A 45 12.05 -5.89 -6.49
C PHE A 45 12.71 -5.12 -7.65
N LEU A 46 13.93 -4.61 -7.45
CA LEU A 46 14.73 -4.00 -8.52
C LEU A 46 15.24 -5.03 -9.53
N GLN A 47 15.59 -6.24 -9.08
CA GLN A 47 15.99 -7.35 -9.94
C GLN A 47 14.83 -7.84 -10.82
N ALA A 48 13.62 -7.90 -10.27
CA ALA A 48 12.44 -8.44 -10.96
C ALA A 48 11.78 -7.46 -11.93
N ASN A 49 12.06 -6.16 -11.84
CA ASN A 49 11.37 -5.13 -12.61
C ASN A 49 12.34 -4.15 -13.28
N PRO A 50 12.03 -3.66 -14.50
CA PRO A 50 12.75 -2.56 -15.10
C PRO A 50 12.76 -1.31 -14.19
N GLY A 51 13.87 -0.58 -14.14
CA GLY A 51 14.05 0.56 -13.23
C GLY A 51 12.99 1.67 -13.34
N TYR A 52 12.39 1.86 -14.51
CA TYR A 52 11.27 2.82 -14.67
C TYR A 52 10.00 2.38 -13.92
N MET A 53 9.74 1.07 -13.84
CA MET A 53 8.59 0.53 -13.14
C MET A 53 8.75 0.69 -11.63
N PHE A 54 9.98 0.48 -11.11
CA PHE A 54 10.32 0.73 -9.70
C PHE A 54 9.92 2.16 -9.28
N MET A 55 10.37 3.16 -10.05
CA MET A 55 10.07 4.57 -9.77
C MET A 55 8.57 4.90 -9.86
N HIS A 56 7.86 4.26 -10.79
CA HIS A 56 6.42 4.45 -10.94
C HIS A 56 5.63 3.87 -9.77
N VAL A 57 6.00 2.66 -9.34
CA VAL A 57 5.40 1.98 -8.18
C VAL A 57 5.68 2.75 -6.90
N PHE A 58 6.91 3.23 -6.69
CA PHE A 58 7.26 4.03 -5.52
C PHE A 58 6.41 5.32 -5.42
N LYS A 59 6.31 6.07 -6.53
CA LYS A 59 5.49 7.29 -6.60
C LYS A 59 3.99 7.02 -6.42
N LYS A 60 3.48 5.90 -6.95
CA LYS A 60 2.05 5.52 -6.82
C LYS A 60 1.72 4.92 -5.46
N SER A 61 2.65 4.19 -4.83
CA SER A 61 2.52 3.62 -3.49
C SER A 61 2.21 4.70 -2.46
N LEU A 62 2.96 5.82 -2.50
CA LEU A 62 2.71 6.98 -1.64
C LEU A 62 1.33 7.62 -1.89
N LYS A 63 0.80 7.55 -3.11
CA LYS A 63 -0.54 8.03 -3.47
C LYS A 63 -1.66 7.02 -3.16
N MET A 64 -1.35 5.79 -2.75
CA MET A 64 -2.35 4.74 -2.50
C MET A 64 -3.25 5.04 -1.29
N PHE A 65 -2.76 5.83 -0.34
CA PHE A 65 -3.53 6.31 0.80
C PHE A 65 -4.43 7.52 0.47
N GLY A 66 -4.33 8.08 -0.74
CA GLY A 66 -5.20 9.15 -1.21
C GLY A 66 -6.55 8.62 -1.69
N THR A 67 -7.64 9.15 -1.14
CA THR A 67 -9.01 8.89 -1.61
C THR A 67 -9.27 9.69 -2.89
N ARG A 68 -8.76 9.21 -4.03
CA ARG A 68 -9.01 9.85 -5.33
C ARG A 68 -10.43 9.68 -5.85
N PHE A 69 -11.14 8.66 -5.39
CA PHE A 69 -12.49 8.33 -5.87
C PHE A 69 -13.50 8.67 -4.79
N THR A 70 -13.91 9.94 -4.77
CA THR A 70 -14.97 10.46 -3.91
C THR A 70 -16.29 10.45 -4.68
N HIS A 71 -17.43 10.35 -3.99
CA HIS A 71 -18.75 10.40 -4.62
C HIS A 71 -18.94 11.63 -5.52
N ALA A 72 -18.42 12.79 -5.10
CA ALA A 72 -18.43 14.02 -5.89
C ALA A 72 -17.70 13.87 -7.25
N TYR A 73 -16.56 13.18 -7.28
CA TYR A 73 -15.81 12.93 -8.52
C TYR A 73 -16.60 12.06 -9.51
N TYR A 74 -17.38 11.10 -9.02
CA TYR A 74 -18.26 10.30 -9.88
C TYR A 74 -19.39 11.13 -10.48
N LEU A 75 -19.99 12.04 -9.70
CA LEU A 75 -21.05 12.94 -10.19
C LEU A 75 -20.50 13.95 -11.20
N GLU A 76 -19.31 14.50 -10.98
CA GLU A 76 -18.64 15.41 -11.92
C GLU A 76 -18.32 14.71 -13.25
N VAL A 77 -17.82 13.47 -13.21
CA VAL A 77 -17.55 12.68 -14.43
C VAL A 77 -18.85 12.37 -15.17
N LEU A 78 -19.93 12.00 -14.45
CA LEU A 78 -21.22 11.72 -15.06
C LEU A 78 -21.83 12.98 -15.70
N GLY A 79 -21.71 14.13 -15.02
CA GLY A 79 -22.13 15.43 -15.54
C GLY A 79 -21.37 15.84 -16.80
N LEU A 80 -20.05 15.65 -16.81
CA LEU A 80 -19.21 15.91 -17.99
C LEU A 80 -19.62 15.03 -19.18
N VAL A 81 -19.88 13.75 -18.94
CA VAL A 81 -20.34 12.81 -19.99
C VAL A 81 -21.72 13.24 -20.52
N TYR A 82 -22.63 13.68 -19.66
CA TYR A 82 -23.95 14.19 -20.06
C TYR A 82 -23.83 15.48 -20.88
N GLU A 83 -23.00 16.44 -20.47
CA GLU A 83 -22.78 17.68 -21.23
C GLU A 83 -22.19 17.42 -22.61
N ILE A 84 -21.27 16.47 -22.75
CA ILE A 84 -20.67 16.13 -24.05
C ILE A 84 -21.69 15.46 -24.97
N LEU A 85 -22.49 14.52 -24.45
CA LEU A 85 -23.48 13.78 -25.24
C LEU A 85 -24.72 14.61 -25.59
N ASN A 86 -25.17 15.48 -24.70
CA ASN A 86 -26.38 16.28 -24.87
C ASN A 86 -26.14 17.63 -25.56
N LYS A 87 -24.87 18.00 -25.78
CA LYS A 87 -24.45 19.16 -26.58
C LYS A 87 -24.03 18.77 -28.01
N SER A 88 -24.49 17.61 -28.48
CA SER A 88 -24.49 17.21 -29.90
C SER A 88 -25.87 17.41 -30.49
#